data_AF-A0A7J7NWR5-F1
#
_entry.id   AF-A0A7J7NWR5-F1
#
_cell.length_a   1.000
_cell.length_b   1.000
_cell.length_c   1.000
_cell.angle_alpha   90.00
_cell.angle_beta   90.00
_cell.angle_gamma   90.00
#
_symmetry.space_group_name_H-M   'P 1'
#
loop_
_entity.id
_entity.type
_entity.pdbx_description
1 polymer ?
#
loop_
_entity_poly.entity_id
_entity_poly.type
_entity_poly.pdbx_seq_one_letter_code
_entity_poly.pdbx_strand_id
1 'polypeptide(L)'
;MEMFYLIVFGGLSMVVAILEVSKNNKDRINTSCSFNGFKNNYVVVYSLMMAGDWLQGPYVYYLYTTYGFGKGDIGRLFIAGFGSSMLFGTIVGSLADKQ
;
A
#
# COMPACT_ATOMS: atom_id res chain seq x y z
N MET A 1 24.15 -0.74 0.71
CA MET A 1 22.70 -0.99 0.52
C MET A 1 21.86 0.11 1.17
N GLU A 2 22.10 0.48 2.42
CA GLU A 2 21.34 1.55 3.11
C GLU A 2 21.37 2.90 2.37
N MET A 3 22.55 3.38 1.96
CA MET A 3 22.67 4.62 1.18
C MET A 3 21.89 4.59 -0.13
N PHE A 4 21.83 3.43 -0.80
CA PHE A 4 21.04 3.27 -2.02
C PHE A 4 19.54 3.44 -1.72
N TYR A 5 19.03 2.80 -0.66
CA TYR A 5 17.63 2.95 -0.25
C TYR A 5 17.30 4.39 0.17
N LEU A 6 18.17 5.04 0.94
CA LEU A 6 17.96 6.43 1.37
C LEU A 6 17.91 7.40 0.19
N ILE A 7 18.79 7.23 -0.80
CA ILE A 7 18.79 8.06 -2.01
C ILE A 7 17.52 7.81 -2.84
N VAL A 8 17.13 6.56 -3.05
CA VAL A 8 15.93 6.23 -3.84
C VAL A 8 14.65 6.71 -3.16
N PHE A 9 14.43 6.35 -1.89
CA PHE A 9 13.23 6.77 -1.15
C PHE A 9 13.20 8.29 -0.93
N GLY A 10 14.35 8.88 -0.58
CA GLY A 10 14.48 10.34 -0.44
C GLY A 10 14.17 11.06 -1.76
N GLY A 11 14.74 10.61 -2.88
CA GLY A 11 14.47 11.16 -4.20
C GLY A 11 12.99 11.06 -4.59
N LEU A 12 12.36 9.89 -4.40
CA LEU A 12 10.94 9.70 -4.67
C LEU A 12 10.06 10.59 -3.78
N SER A 13 10.37 10.71 -2.49
CA SER A 13 9.64 11.60 -1.58
C SER A 13 9.75 13.08 -2.00
N MET A 14 10.93 13.51 -2.46
CA MET A 14 11.14 14.85 -2.97
C MET A 14 10.34 15.11 -4.25
N VAL A 15 10.32 14.15 -5.19
CA VAL A 15 9.48 14.24 -6.40
C VAL A 15 8.00 14.38 -6.03
N VAL A 16 7.50 13.55 -5.11
CA VAL A 16 6.10 13.62 -4.66
C VAL A 16 5.80 14.96 -3.98
N ALA A 17 6.70 15.46 -3.12
CA ALA A 17 6.53 16.75 -2.47
C ALA A 17 6.50 17.90 -3.47
N ILE A 18 7.38 17.89 -4.49
CA ILE A 18 7.40 18.88 -5.57
C ILE A 18 6.07 18.85 -6.34
N LEU A 19 5.58 17.65 -6.70
CA LEU A 19 4.33 17.51 -7.44
C LEU A 19 3.12 18.01 -6.63
N GLU A 20 3.06 17.71 -5.33
CA GLU A 20 1.94 18.13 -4.48
C GLU A 20 1.95 19.64 -4.23
N VAL A 21 3.13 20.26 -4.11
CA VAL A 21 3.27 21.73 -3.98
C VAL A 21 3.02 22.45 -5.30
N SER A 22 3.32 21.81 -6.43
CA SER A 22 3.11 22.36 -7.77
C SER A 22 1.64 22.35 -8.22
N LYS A 23 0.73 21.68 -7.50
CA LYS A 23 -0.71 21.67 -7.80
C LYS A 23 -1.30 23.07 -7.72
N ASN A 24 -2.04 23.45 -8.76
CA ASN A 24 -2.66 24.77 -8.86
C ASN A 24 -4.18 24.68 -8.60
N ASN A 25 -4.86 25.81 -8.42
CA ASN A 25 -6.32 25.83 -8.16
C ASN A 25 -7.16 25.19 -9.28
N LYS A 26 -6.61 25.04 -10.50
CA LYS A 26 -7.23 24.30 -11.60
C LYS A 26 -7.32 22.79 -11.37
N ASP A 27 -6.46 22.24 -10.52
CA ASP A 27 -6.43 20.80 -10.18
C ASP A 27 -7.38 20.45 -9.02
N ARG A 28 -8.00 21.47 -8.40
CA ARG A 28 -8.93 21.29 -7.28
C ARG A 28 -10.34 21.05 -7.80
N ILE A 29 -10.77 19.79 -7.76
CA ILE A 29 -12.16 19.41 -8.06
C ILE A 29 -13.08 19.92 -6.95
N ASN A 30 -14.07 20.74 -7.31
CA ASN A 30 -15.14 21.11 -6.39
C ASN A 30 -15.99 19.87 -6.08
N THR A 31 -15.85 19.38 -4.86
CA THR A 31 -16.57 18.21 -4.35
C THR A 31 -17.71 18.67 -3.44
N SER A 32 -18.82 17.93 -3.41
CA SER A 32 -19.94 18.26 -2.52
C SER A 32 -19.54 18.06 -1.05
N CYS A 33 -20.17 18.81 -0.14
CA CYS A 33 -19.90 18.70 1.30
C CYS A 33 -20.12 17.25 1.81
N SER A 34 -21.19 16.60 1.34
CA SER A 34 -21.49 15.19 1.66
C SER A 34 -20.39 14.24 1.19
N PHE A 35 -19.89 14.41 -0.04
CA PHE A 35 -18.80 13.59 -0.56
C PHE A 35 -17.50 13.78 0.22
N ASN A 36 -17.16 15.02 0.61
CA ASN A 36 -15.96 15.26 1.42
C ASN A 36 -16.04 14.62 2.81
N GLY A 37 -17.21 14.62 3.44
CA GLY A 37 -17.44 13.90 4.69
C GLY A 37 -17.22 12.40 4.53
N PHE A 38 -17.81 11.79 3.49
CA PHE A 38 -17.61 10.37 3.17
C PHE A 38 -16.13 10.04 2.89
N LYS A 39 -15.50 10.81 1.99
CA LYS A 39 -14.11 10.62 1.58
C LYS A 39 -13.16 10.67 2.77
N ASN A 40 -13.29 11.68 3.64
CA ASN A 40 -12.38 11.82 4.78
C ASN A 40 -12.56 10.67 5.78
N ASN A 41 -13.78 10.24 6.06
CA ASN A 41 -14.03 9.08 6.92
C ASN A 41 -13.44 7.80 6.31
N TYR A 42 -13.74 7.54 5.04
CA TYR A 42 -13.21 6.39 4.32
C TYR A 42 -11.68 6.36 4.33
N VAL A 43 -11.02 7.48 4.00
CA VAL A 43 -9.56 7.58 3.97
C VAL A 43 -8.96 7.32 5.36
N VAL A 44 -9.55 7.87 6.42
CA VAL A 44 -9.06 7.64 7.79
C VAL A 44 -9.12 6.16 8.16
N VAL A 45 -10.27 5.51 7.96
CA VAL A 45 -10.44 4.09 8.27
C VAL A 45 -9.51 3.23 7.41
N TYR A 46 -9.43 3.52 6.11
CA TYR A 46 -8.54 2.84 5.18
C TYR A 46 -7.07 2.99 5.58
N SER A 47 -6.63 4.18 5.98
CA SER A 47 -5.26 4.43 6.44
C SER A 47 -4.92 3.62 7.69
N LEU A 48 -5.84 3.52 8.66
CA LEU A 48 -5.63 2.71 9.86
C LEU A 48 -5.54 1.21 9.53
N MET A 49 -6.44 0.72 8.68
CA MET A 49 -6.41 -0.66 8.19
C MET A 49 -5.08 -0.98 7.49
N MET A 50 -4.65 -0.13 6.55
CA MET A 50 -3.40 -0.31 5.82
C MET A 50 -2.17 -0.22 6.75
N ALA A 51 -2.20 0.65 7.76
CA ALA A 51 -1.12 0.71 8.76
C ALA A 51 -0.96 -0.63 9.50
N GLY A 52 -2.07 -1.30 9.83
CA GLY A 52 -2.07 -2.64 10.43
C GLY A 52 -1.46 -3.70 9.51
N ASP A 53 -1.89 -3.73 8.24
CA ASP A 53 -1.37 -4.65 7.22
C ASP A 53 0.15 -4.47 6.99
N TRP A 54 0.62 -3.22 6.98
CA TRP A 54 2.05 -2.92 6.82
C TRP A 54 2.89 -3.35 8.03
N LEU A 55 2.34 -3.26 9.24
CA LEU A 55 3.00 -3.75 10.45
C LEU A 55 3.04 -5.30 10.50
N GLN A 56 2.10 -5.96 9.84
CA GLN A 56 2.05 -7.42 9.77
C GLN A 56 3.22 -8.02 8.99
N GLY A 57 3.70 -7.36 7.93
CA GLY A 57 4.78 -7.86 7.08
C GLY A 57 6.07 -8.25 7.83
N PRO A 58 6.67 -7.33 8.62
CA PRO A 58 7.84 -7.62 9.45
C PRO A 58 7.61 -8.71 10.49
N TYR A 59 6.42 -8.76 11.09
CA TYR A 59 6.05 -9.78 12.07
C TYR A 59 6.03 -11.17 11.44
N VAL A 60 5.38 -11.33 10.29
CA VAL A 60 5.33 -12.59 9.54
C VAL A 60 6.73 -13.02 9.09
N TYR A 61 7.55 -12.07 8.65
CA TYR A 61 8.94 -12.34 8.32
C TYR A 61 9.71 -12.92 9.51
N TYR A 62 9.63 -12.26 10.67
CA TYR A 62 10.28 -12.73 11.90
C TYR A 62 9.76 -14.12 12.32
N LEU A 63 8.45 -14.34 12.29
CA LEU A 63 7.84 -15.62 12.62
C LEU A 63 8.39 -16.76 11.78
N TYR A 64 8.46 -16.60 10.45
CA TYR A 64 9.03 -17.65 9.60
C TYR A 64 10.54 -17.85 9.83
N THR A 65 11.28 -16.81 10.22
CA THR A 65 12.67 -17.00 10.64
C THR A 65 12.79 -17.84 11.92
N THR A 66 11.85 -17.72 12.86
CA THR A 66 11.83 -18.57 14.08
C THR A 66 11.50 -20.03 13.77
N TYR A 67 10.77 -20.30 12.69
CA TYR A 67 10.52 -21.66 12.20
C TYR A 67 11.69 -22.25 11.41
N GLY A 68 12.80 -21.51 11.24
CA GLY A 68 13.99 -21.98 10.55
C GLY A 68 13.99 -21.77 9.03
N PHE A 69 13.02 -21.02 8.48
CA PHE A 69 13.04 -20.68 7.06
C PHE A 69 14.14 -19.67 6.74
N GLY A 70 14.86 -19.91 5.64
CA GLY A 70 15.82 -18.95 5.11
C GLY A 70 15.14 -17.70 4.56
N LYS A 71 15.83 -16.56 4.58
CA LYS A 71 15.32 -15.28 4.04
C LYS A 71 14.82 -15.39 2.59
N GLY A 72 15.46 -16.24 1.79
CA GLY A 72 15.06 -16.49 0.40
C GLY A 72 13.76 -17.27 0.26
N ASP A 73 13.49 -18.24 1.14
CA ASP A 73 12.26 -19.04 1.11
C ASP A 73 11.06 -18.24 1.59
N ILE A 74 11.26 -17.42 2.61
CA ILE A 74 10.26 -16.44 3.08
C ILE A 74 9.91 -15.49 1.93
N GLY A 75 10.93 -14.97 1.21
CA GLY A 75 10.72 -14.13 0.03
C GLY A 75 9.89 -14.81 -1.07
N ARG A 76 10.16 -16.10 -1.36
CA ARG A 76 9.38 -16.88 -2.34
C ARG A 76 7.93 -17.08 -1.90
N LEU A 77 7.68 -17.38 -0.63
CA LEU A 77 6.34 -17.48 -0.05
C LEU A 77 5.58 -16.16 -0.16
N PHE A 78 6.23 -15.04 0.12
CA PHE A 78 5.63 -13.71 -0.06
C PHE A 78 5.30 -13.41 -1.52
N ILE A 79 6.23 -13.66 -2.45
CA ILE A 79 6.00 -13.44 -3.89
C ILE A 79 4.86 -14.34 -4.40
N ALA A 80 4.84 -15.61 -4.00
CA ALA A 80 3.76 -16.53 -4.37
C ALA A 80 2.41 -16.09 -3.79
N GLY A 81 2.39 -15.66 -2.52
CA GLY A 81 1.20 -15.13 -1.85
C GLY A 81 0.64 -13.91 -2.58
N PHE A 82 1.46 -12.86 -2.75
CA PHE A 82 1.06 -11.64 -3.47
C PHE A 82 0.68 -11.91 -4.93
N GLY A 83 1.44 -12.75 -5.64
CA GLY A 83 1.15 -13.14 -7.01
C GLY A 83 -0.19 -13.87 -7.14
N SER A 84 -0.49 -14.79 -6.22
CA SER A 84 -1.78 -15.49 -6.19
C SER A 84 -2.94 -14.53 -5.91
N SER A 85 -2.78 -13.60 -4.96
CA SER A 85 -3.78 -12.58 -4.66
C SER A 85 -4.04 -11.64 -5.83
N MET A 86 -3.05 -11.34 -6.67
CA MET A 86 -3.26 -10.58 -7.91
C MET A 86 -4.17 -11.31 -8.89
N LEU A 87 -3.94 -12.61 -9.09
CA LEU A 87 -4.73 -13.43 -10.02
C LEU A 87 -6.15 -13.68 -9.48
N PHE A 88 -6.28 -14.15 -8.24
CA PHE A 88 -7.58 -14.47 -7.67
C PHE A 88 -8.35 -13.21 -7.24
N GLY A 89 -7.67 -12.16 -6.80
CA GLY A 89 -8.29 -10.91 -6.38
C GLY A 89 -9.03 -10.22 -7.51
N THR A 90 -8.52 -10.26 -8.74
CA THR A 90 -9.23 -9.70 -9.91
C THR A 90 -10.50 -10.48 -10.25
N ILE A 91 -10.47 -11.82 -10.14
CA ILE A 91 -11.62 -12.68 -10.39
C ILE A 91 -12.69 -12.48 -9.32
N VAL A 92 -12.29 -12.53 -8.04
CA VAL A 92 -13.20 -12.36 -6.90
C VAL A 92 -13.78 -10.95 -6.87
N GLY A 93 -12.99 -9.92 -7.15
CA GLY A 93 -13.47 -8.54 -7.28
C GLY A 93 -14.52 -8.41 -8.39
N SER A 94 -14.25 -8.98 -9.57
CA SER A 94 -15.23 -8.98 -10.67
C SER A 94 -16.51 -9.77 -10.36
N LEU A 95 -16.46 -10.78 -9.49
CA LEU A 95 -17.63 -11.51 -9.01
C LEU A 95 -18.42 -10.72 -7.97
N ALA A 96 -17.72 -10.01 -7.08
CA ALA A 96 -18.34 -9.16 -6.06
C ALA A 96 -19.09 -7.97 -6.67
N ASP A 97 -18.57 -7.39 -7.76
CA ASP A 97 -19.23 -6.28 -8.49
C ASP A 97 -20.43 -6.72 -9.34
N LYS A 98 -20.69 -8.03 -9.45
CA LYS A 98 -21.77 -8.60 -10.27
C LYS A 98 -23.10 -8.76 -9.51
N GLN A 99 -23.13 -8.47 -8.22
CA GLN A 99 -24.32 -8.39 -7.37
C GLN A 99 -24.66 -6.93 -7.05
#